data_AF-A0A6H0XPP7-F1
#
_entry.id   AF-A0A6H0XPP7-F1
#
_cell.length_a   1.000
_cell.length_b   1.000
_cell.length_c   1.000
_cell.angle_alpha   90.00
_cell.angle_beta   90.00
_cell.angle_gamma   90.00
#
_symmetry.space_group_name_H-M   'P 1'
#
loop_
_entity.id
_entity.type
_entity.pdbx_description
1 polymer ?
#
loop_
_entity_poly.entity_id
_entity_poly.type
_entity_poly.pdbx_seq_one_letter_code
_entity_poly.pdbx_strand_id
1 'polypeptide(L)'
;MSSEYTNLARTFLTLMFTAIMFNIVFLSQSASAAPARIIERDSLDDLALTKRYKPGWCGLHFVQYQKNEGPGPARNDYRFTITIKDAAGAVVGGTGNLPMPIYQSSNLPGALPYSLVMTPGNVDSDPLRFAYAGQSWSSSDGTCSVGIYDRGSRQGDCGFTC
;
A
#
# COMPACT_ATOMS: atom_id res chain seq x y z
N MET A 1 -39.53 -38.11 -8.36
CA MET A 1 -38.91 -36.86 -7.92
C MET A 1 -37.39 -37.02 -8.06
N SER A 2 -36.75 -37.05 -9.23
CA SER A 2 -36.93 -36.28 -10.48
C SER A 2 -37.07 -34.78 -10.22
N SER A 3 -36.39 -33.87 -10.88
CA SER A 3 -35.38 -33.91 -11.94
C SER A 3 -35.06 -32.44 -12.20
N GLU A 4 -34.45 -31.73 -11.25
CA GLU A 4 -34.14 -30.30 -11.42
C GLU A 4 -32.80 -30.01 -10.75
N TYR A 5 -32.08 -29.00 -11.22
CA TYR A 5 -30.72 -28.57 -10.80
C TYR A 5 -29.51 -29.08 -11.61
N THR A 6 -29.72 -29.61 -12.82
CA THR A 6 -28.64 -29.85 -13.82
C THR A 6 -28.61 -28.83 -14.96
N ASN A 7 -29.20 -27.63 -14.80
CA ASN A 7 -29.40 -26.65 -15.87
C ASN A 7 -28.93 -25.23 -15.51
N LEU A 8 -27.67 -25.08 -15.09
CA LEU A 8 -27.05 -23.74 -14.98
C LEU A 8 -25.58 -23.68 -15.44
N ALA A 9 -25.12 -24.71 -16.16
CA ALA A 9 -23.73 -24.82 -16.60
C ALA A 9 -23.53 -24.77 -18.13
N ARG A 10 -24.54 -24.39 -18.93
CA ARG A 10 -24.48 -24.57 -20.40
C ARG A 10 -25.00 -23.45 -21.31
N THR A 11 -25.21 -22.23 -20.80
CA THR A 11 -25.83 -21.18 -21.62
C THR A 11 -25.14 -19.81 -21.51
N PHE A 12 -23.81 -19.74 -21.53
CA PHE A 12 -23.09 -18.51 -21.90
C PHE A 12 -21.77 -18.80 -22.62
N LEU A 13 -21.73 -19.93 -23.31
CA LEU A 13 -20.80 -20.20 -24.40
C LEU A 13 -21.62 -19.97 -25.67
N THR A 14 -21.12 -19.15 -26.61
CA THR A 14 -21.76 -18.80 -27.91
C THR A 14 -22.60 -17.52 -27.90
N LEU A 15 -21.96 -16.34 -27.89
CA LEU A 15 -22.44 -15.19 -28.65
C LEU A 15 -21.32 -14.16 -28.85
N MET A 16 -21.05 -13.90 -30.12
CA MET A 16 -20.34 -12.74 -30.68
C MET A 16 -18.82 -12.81 -30.82
N PHE A 17 -18.41 -13.80 -31.60
CA PHE A 17 -17.58 -13.52 -32.78
C PHE A 17 -18.25 -12.42 -33.63
N THR A 18 -17.67 -11.22 -33.68
CA THR A 18 -17.81 -10.33 -34.86
C THR A 18 -16.51 -9.57 -35.05
N ALA A 19 -15.89 -9.83 -36.19
CA ALA A 19 -14.67 -9.22 -36.66
C ALA A 19 -14.83 -7.71 -36.86
N ILE A 20 -13.87 -6.92 -36.39
CA ILE A 20 -13.47 -5.70 -37.09
C ILE A 20 -11.93 -5.62 -37.05
N MET A 21 -11.33 -6.17 -38.11
CA MET A 21 -9.97 -5.89 -38.54
C MET A 21 -9.89 -4.42 -38.98
N PHE A 22 -9.60 -3.50 -38.07
CA PHE A 22 -9.20 -2.14 -38.43
C PHE A 22 -7.70 -2.13 -38.71
N ASN A 23 -7.36 -2.31 -39.98
CA ASN A 23 -6.08 -1.90 -40.55
C ASN A 23 -5.97 -0.37 -40.39
N ILE A 24 -5.24 0.09 -39.37
CA ILE A 24 -4.80 1.48 -39.30
C ILE A 24 -3.33 1.51 -39.65
N VAL A 25 -3.07 1.89 -40.91
CA VAL A 25 -1.78 2.37 -41.38
C VAL A 25 -1.47 3.66 -40.63
N PHE A 26 -0.72 3.55 -39.54
CA PHE A 26 -0.14 4.73 -38.90
C PHE A 26 1.11 5.14 -39.68
N LEU A 27 0.98 6.21 -40.47
CA LEU A 27 2.11 6.94 -41.04
C LEU A 27 3.03 7.38 -39.91
N SER A 28 4.25 6.84 -39.89
CA SER A 28 5.36 7.31 -39.07
C SER A 28 5.82 8.67 -39.61
N GLN A 29 5.36 9.77 -39.01
CA GLN A 29 5.99 11.07 -39.20
C GLN A 29 7.14 11.22 -38.20
N SER A 30 8.36 11.13 -38.73
CA SER A 30 9.62 11.36 -38.03
C SER A 30 9.81 12.86 -37.77
N ALA A 31 9.17 13.40 -36.73
CA ALA A 31 9.48 14.74 -36.25
C ALA A 31 10.78 14.70 -35.42
N SER A 32 11.89 15.07 -36.06
CA SER A 32 13.16 15.34 -35.39
C SER A 32 13.01 16.61 -34.55
N ALA A 33 12.63 16.45 -33.28
CA ALA A 33 12.63 17.51 -32.30
C ALA A 33 14.05 17.70 -31.76
N ALA A 34 14.57 18.93 -31.87
CA ALA A 34 15.82 19.32 -31.26
C ALA A 34 15.79 19.06 -29.74
N PRO A 35 16.91 18.66 -29.12
CA PRO A 35 16.97 18.40 -27.68
C PRO A 35 16.80 19.72 -26.92
N ALA A 36 15.62 19.93 -26.36
CA ALA A 36 15.43 20.93 -25.32
C ALA A 36 16.31 20.50 -24.12
N ARG A 37 17.31 21.32 -23.78
CA ARG A 37 18.11 21.16 -22.57
C ARG A 37 17.20 21.23 -21.34
N ILE A 38 16.84 20.07 -20.80
CA ILE A 38 16.28 19.91 -19.47
C ILE A 38 17.47 19.77 -18.52
N ILE A 39 18.01 20.87 -18.02
CA ILE A 39 19.02 20.85 -16.96
C ILE A 39 18.69 22.01 -16.03
N GLU A 40 17.85 21.78 -15.01
CA GLU A 40 17.79 22.55 -13.75
C GLU A 40 16.59 22.20 -12.84
N ARG A 41 15.58 21.45 -13.29
CA ARG A 41 14.42 21.13 -12.44
C ARG A 41 14.68 20.06 -11.39
N ASP A 42 15.49 19.05 -11.70
CA ASP A 42 15.75 17.94 -10.76
C ASP A 42 16.44 18.38 -9.45
N SER A 43 17.28 19.41 -9.48
CA SER A 43 18.00 19.84 -8.28
C SER A 43 17.13 20.63 -7.30
N LEU A 44 16.09 21.31 -7.78
CA LEU A 44 15.14 22.03 -6.91
C LEU A 44 14.17 21.09 -6.22
N ASP A 45 13.74 20.03 -6.90
CA ASP A 45 12.86 19.01 -6.31
C ASP A 45 13.61 18.17 -5.27
N ASP A 46 14.89 17.87 -5.49
CA ASP A 46 15.74 17.17 -4.51
C ASP A 46 16.04 18.03 -3.26
N LEU A 47 16.28 19.34 -3.44
CA LEU A 47 16.39 20.29 -2.33
C LEU A 47 15.07 20.43 -1.55
N ALA A 48 13.93 20.37 -2.23
CA ALA A 48 12.63 20.40 -1.59
C ALA A 48 12.31 19.10 -0.83
N LEU A 49 12.79 17.95 -1.30
CA LEU A 49 12.63 16.64 -0.65
C LEU A 49 13.53 16.49 0.58
N THR A 50 14.82 16.84 0.47
CA THR A 50 15.77 16.80 1.59
C THR A 50 15.40 17.75 2.74
N LYS A 51 14.63 18.80 2.46
CA LYS A 51 14.03 19.66 3.49
C LYS A 51 12.86 19.00 4.25
N ARG A 52 12.18 18.04 3.62
CA ARG A 52 10.97 17.39 4.17
C ARG A 52 11.27 16.16 5.01
N TYR A 53 12.35 15.45 4.71
CA TYR A 53 12.76 14.26 5.45
C TYR A 53 14.27 14.00 5.30
N LYS A 54 14.86 13.31 6.28
CA LYS A 54 16.25 12.83 6.20
C LYS A 54 16.31 11.36 5.72
N PRO A 55 16.99 11.07 4.58
CA PRO A 55 17.19 9.69 4.13
C PRO A 55 18.14 8.93 5.07
N GLY A 56 17.99 7.61 5.11
CA GLY A 56 18.72 6.62 5.90
C GLY A 56 17.81 5.50 6.41
N TRP A 57 18.02 5.13 7.68
CA TRP A 57 17.19 4.11 8.34
C TRP A 57 15.99 4.76 9.01
N CYS A 58 14.81 4.56 8.43
CA CYS A 58 13.57 5.18 8.85
C CYS A 58 12.75 4.23 9.71
N GLY A 59 11.89 4.80 10.58
CA GLY A 59 11.07 4.06 11.53
C GLY A 59 9.59 4.09 11.18
N LEU A 60 8.92 2.97 11.33
CA LEU A 60 7.47 2.84 11.28
C LEU A 60 6.98 2.29 12.61
N HIS A 61 6.26 3.11 13.36
CA HIS A 61 5.54 2.66 14.55
C HIS A 61 4.07 2.46 14.21
N PHE A 62 3.50 1.34 14.63
CA PHE A 62 2.08 1.06 14.51
C PHE A 62 1.47 0.61 15.82
N VAL A 63 0.20 0.97 16.03
CA VAL A 63 -0.70 0.39 17.03
C VAL A 63 -1.87 -0.24 16.28
N GLN A 64 -2.07 -1.54 16.44
CA GLN A 64 -3.17 -2.31 15.87
C GLN A 64 -4.19 -2.59 16.95
N TYR A 65 -5.44 -2.20 16.73
CA TYR A 65 -6.58 -2.53 17.60
C TYR A 65 -7.26 -3.80 17.12
N GLN A 66 -7.66 -4.69 18.03
CA GLN A 66 -8.44 -5.89 17.68
C GLN A 66 -9.78 -5.49 17.07
N LYS A 67 -10.29 -6.28 16.13
CA LYS A 67 -11.55 -6.04 15.40
C LYS A 67 -12.76 -5.75 16.32
N ASN A 68 -12.76 -6.35 17.51
CA ASN A 68 -13.85 -6.29 18.47
C ASN A 68 -13.52 -5.45 19.72
N GLU A 69 -12.30 -4.92 19.84
CA GLU A 69 -11.90 -4.10 20.99
C GLU A 69 -11.64 -2.65 20.55
N GLY A 70 -12.57 -1.77 20.94
CA GLY A 70 -12.53 -0.33 20.68
C GLY A 70 -13.90 0.32 20.93
N PRO A 71 -13.99 1.66 20.98
CA PRO A 71 -15.27 2.34 21.12
C PRO A 71 -16.12 2.12 19.85
N GLY A 72 -17.24 1.40 19.99
CA GLY A 72 -18.27 1.22 18.96
C GLY A 72 -18.67 -0.23 18.71
N PRO A 73 -19.51 -0.48 17.70
CA PRO A 73 -19.94 -1.83 17.33
C PRO A 73 -18.78 -2.67 16.80
N ALA A 74 -18.89 -4.00 16.92
CA ALA A 74 -17.95 -4.97 16.35
C ALA A 74 -17.74 -4.70 14.86
N ARG A 75 -16.49 -4.78 14.41
CA ARG A 75 -16.10 -4.41 13.04
C ARG A 75 -15.42 -5.58 12.36
N ASN A 76 -15.50 -5.62 11.04
CA ASN A 76 -14.76 -6.61 10.24
C ASN A 76 -13.33 -6.15 9.94
N ASP A 77 -13.05 -4.86 10.11
CA ASP A 77 -11.79 -4.21 9.75
C ASP A 77 -10.92 -3.97 10.98
N TYR A 78 -9.61 -4.07 10.79
CA TYR A 78 -8.65 -3.61 11.79
C TYR A 78 -8.59 -2.09 11.78
N ARG A 79 -8.19 -1.51 12.92
CA ARG A 79 -7.85 -0.08 13.00
C ARG A 79 -6.40 0.09 13.38
N PHE A 80 -5.78 1.10 12.79
CA PHE A 80 -4.36 1.37 13.00
C PHE A 80 -4.12 2.83 13.37
N THR A 81 -3.24 3.04 14.34
CA THR A 81 -2.55 4.32 14.52
C THR A 81 -1.13 4.13 14.07
N ILE A 82 -0.65 5.00 13.17
CA ILE A 82 0.62 4.88 12.48
C ILE A 82 1.42 6.16 12.69
N THR A 83 2.72 6.02 12.93
CA THR A 83 3.69 7.12 12.94
C THR A 83 4.91 6.73 12.11
N ILE A 84 5.33 7.61 11.20
CA ILE A 84 6.50 7.42 10.33
C ILE A 84 7.56 8.42 10.78
N LYS A 85 8.76 7.92 11.06
CA LYS A 85 9.93 8.72 11.42
C LYS A 85 11.03 8.58 10.37
N ASP A 86 11.70 9.67 10.06
CA ASP A 86 12.87 9.66 9.17
C ASP A 86 14.14 9.18 9.90
N ALA A 87 15.28 9.21 9.22
CA ALA A 87 16.56 8.78 9.79
C ALA A 87 17.13 9.71 10.88
N ALA A 88 16.55 10.91 11.07
CA ALA A 88 16.86 11.78 12.20
C ALA A 88 15.93 11.51 13.41
N GLY A 89 14.92 10.65 13.25
CA GLY A 89 13.87 10.43 14.24
C GLY A 89 12.76 11.46 14.22
N ALA A 90 12.73 12.37 13.23
CA ALA A 90 11.68 13.35 13.07
C ALA A 90 10.42 12.69 12.51
N VAL A 91 9.24 13.03 13.02
CA VAL A 91 7.96 12.52 12.50
C VAL A 91 7.68 13.17 11.15
N VAL A 92 7.62 12.36 10.11
CA VAL A 92 7.39 12.79 8.72
C VAL A 92 6.07 12.27 8.15
N GLY A 93 5.29 11.52 8.92
CA GLY A 93 3.99 11.02 8.50
C GLY A 93 3.29 10.23 9.61
N GLY A 94 2.04 9.87 9.35
CA GLY A 94 1.22 9.15 10.30
C GLY A 94 -0.26 9.44 10.17
N THR A 95 -1.06 8.58 10.80
CA THR A 95 -2.51 8.70 10.86
C THR A 95 -3.02 8.04 12.13
N GLY A 96 -4.14 8.52 12.66
CA GLY A 96 -4.80 7.91 13.80
C GLY A 96 -6.04 7.14 13.38
N ASN A 97 -6.24 5.97 13.97
CA ASN A 97 -7.52 5.25 13.88
C ASN A 97 -7.96 4.90 12.44
N LEU A 98 -7.01 4.67 11.53
CA LEU A 98 -7.24 4.32 10.13
C LEU A 98 -7.91 2.94 10.04
N PRO A 99 -9.15 2.84 9.53
CA PRO A 99 -9.77 1.55 9.24
C PRO A 99 -9.09 0.92 8.03
N MET A 100 -8.72 -0.36 8.14
CA MET A 100 -8.11 -1.11 7.04
C MET A 100 -8.77 -2.49 6.92
N PRO A 101 -9.45 -2.75 5.80
CA PRO A 101 -10.02 -4.06 5.52
C PRO A 101 -8.92 -5.12 5.39
N ILE A 102 -9.25 -6.35 5.80
CA ILE A 102 -8.35 -7.50 5.67
C ILE A 102 -7.90 -7.68 4.21
N TYR A 103 -6.62 -8.00 4.02
CA TYR A 103 -6.00 -8.21 2.70
C TYR A 103 -6.04 -7.03 1.72
N GLN A 104 -6.49 -5.84 2.16
CA GLN A 104 -6.47 -4.64 1.32
C GLN A 104 -5.31 -3.74 1.72
N SER A 105 -4.60 -3.24 0.71
CA SER A 105 -3.50 -2.32 0.90
C SER A 105 -4.01 -0.89 1.10
N SER A 106 -3.36 -0.11 1.94
CA SER A 106 -3.61 1.33 2.07
C SER A 106 -2.32 2.11 2.07
N ASN A 107 -2.34 3.26 1.40
CA ASN A 107 -1.24 4.23 1.41
C ASN A 107 -1.22 4.96 2.74
N LEU A 108 -0.06 5.00 3.38
CA LEU A 108 0.14 5.72 4.61
C LEU A 108 0.56 7.17 4.29
N PRO A 109 -0.13 8.18 4.86
CA PRO A 109 0.20 9.57 4.59
C PRO A 109 1.54 9.95 5.22
N GLY A 110 2.38 10.65 4.46
CA GLY A 110 3.68 11.14 4.92
C GLY A 110 4.41 11.98 3.86
N ALA A 111 5.57 12.49 4.25
CA ALA A 111 6.43 13.36 3.44
C ALA A 111 7.58 12.60 2.73
N LEU A 112 7.52 11.26 2.71
CA LEU A 112 8.48 10.43 1.99
C LEU A 112 8.29 10.57 0.47
N PRO A 113 9.35 10.37 -0.34
CA PRO A 113 9.27 10.45 -1.80
C PRO A 113 8.30 9.43 -2.44
N TYR A 114 8.16 8.26 -1.83
CA TYR A 114 7.28 7.20 -2.29
C TYR A 114 6.18 6.91 -1.26
N SER A 115 5.08 6.30 -1.70
CA SER A 115 4.04 5.85 -0.79
C SER A 115 4.51 4.63 0.01
N LEU A 116 4.47 4.74 1.33
CA LEU A 116 4.55 3.57 2.21
C LEU A 116 3.18 2.90 2.24
N VAL A 117 3.14 1.61 1.94
CA VAL A 117 1.91 0.83 1.86
C VAL A 117 1.88 -0.19 2.98
N MET A 118 0.73 -0.36 3.62
CA MET A 118 0.50 -1.39 4.64
C MET A 118 -0.68 -2.28 4.22
N THR A 119 -0.61 -3.57 4.52
CA THR A 119 -1.69 -4.55 4.25
C THR A 119 -1.86 -5.47 5.45
N PRO A 120 -3.03 -5.48 6.12
CA PRO A 120 -3.28 -6.39 7.23
C PRO A 120 -3.63 -7.80 6.74
N GLY A 121 -3.36 -8.80 7.58
CA GLY A 121 -3.89 -10.15 7.40
C GLY A 121 -5.35 -10.27 7.83
N ASN A 122 -5.83 -11.50 7.95
CA ASN A 122 -7.21 -11.80 8.34
C ASN A 122 -7.38 -11.94 9.85
N VAL A 123 -6.43 -12.56 10.53
CA VAL A 123 -6.51 -12.83 11.98
C VAL A 123 -5.39 -12.12 12.76
N ASP A 124 -5.54 -12.06 14.08
CA ASP A 124 -4.66 -11.30 14.97
C ASP A 124 -3.19 -11.78 14.92
N SER A 125 -2.99 -13.07 14.64
CA SER A 125 -1.66 -13.68 14.49
C SER A 125 -1.03 -13.43 13.12
N ASP A 126 -1.79 -12.98 12.12
CA ASP A 126 -1.24 -12.74 10.79
C ASP A 126 -0.27 -11.55 10.81
N PRO A 127 0.83 -11.64 10.05
CA PRO A 127 1.76 -10.53 9.93
C PRO A 127 1.15 -9.39 9.13
N LEU A 128 1.51 -8.16 9.49
CA LEU A 128 1.30 -6.99 8.63
C LEU A 128 2.33 -7.02 7.52
N ARG A 129 1.92 -6.73 6.29
CA ARG A 129 2.83 -6.62 5.15
C ARG A 129 3.02 -5.15 4.80
N PHE A 130 4.25 -4.78 4.50
CA PHE A 130 4.65 -3.41 4.18
C PHE A 130 5.37 -3.38 2.84
N ALA A 131 5.24 -2.27 2.12
CA ALA A 131 6.00 -2.02 0.90
C ALA A 131 6.35 -0.54 0.75
N TYR A 132 7.57 -0.26 0.29
CA TYR A 132 8.06 1.09 0.06
C TYR A 132 9.18 1.08 -0.98
N ALA A 133 9.06 1.89 -2.04
CA ALA A 133 10.10 2.06 -3.07
C ALA A 133 10.66 0.73 -3.62
N GLY A 134 9.80 -0.26 -3.86
CA GLY A 134 10.19 -1.59 -4.35
C GLY A 134 10.68 -2.57 -3.27
N GLN A 135 10.89 -2.12 -2.04
CA GLN A 135 11.14 -2.98 -0.88
C GLN A 135 9.81 -3.58 -0.39
N SER A 136 9.86 -4.78 0.18
CA SER A 136 8.72 -5.42 0.85
C SER A 136 9.20 -6.23 2.03
N TRP A 137 8.48 -6.13 3.14
CA TRP A 137 8.78 -6.83 4.38
C TRP A 137 7.49 -7.08 5.17
N SER A 138 7.59 -7.88 6.23
CA SER A 138 6.48 -8.21 7.10
C SER A 138 6.78 -7.91 8.56
N SER A 139 5.73 -7.78 9.37
CA SER A 139 5.87 -7.60 10.83
C SER A 139 6.44 -8.82 11.55
N SER A 140 6.55 -9.97 10.87
CA SER A 140 7.23 -11.17 11.38
C SER A 140 8.69 -11.27 10.92
N ASP A 141 9.16 -10.33 10.10
CA ASP A 141 10.55 -10.31 9.66
C ASP A 141 11.44 -9.70 10.76
N GLY A 142 12.75 -9.95 10.71
CA GLY A 142 13.71 -9.45 11.69
C GLY A 142 13.92 -7.91 11.68
N THR A 143 13.23 -7.18 10.80
CA THR A 143 13.23 -5.71 10.74
C THR A 143 12.16 -5.08 11.64
N CYS A 144 11.32 -5.89 12.28
CA CYS A 144 10.25 -5.44 13.16
C CYS A 144 10.38 -6.02 14.57
N SER A 145 10.05 -5.22 15.57
CA SER A 145 9.79 -5.64 16.94
C SER A 145 8.30 -5.45 17.22
N VAL A 146 7.56 -6.55 17.40
CA VAL A 146 6.11 -6.52 17.59
C VAL A 146 5.77 -7.08 18.96
N GLY A 147 5.02 -6.31 19.73
CA GLY A 147 4.51 -6.71 21.04
C GLY A 147 3.32 -7.66 20.93
N ILE A 148 3.00 -8.31 22.04
CA ILE A 148 1.74 -9.03 22.19
C ILE A 148 0.56 -8.06 22.30
N TYR A 149 -0.66 -8.57 22.14
CA TYR A 149 -1.84 -7.81 22.47
C TYR A 149 -1.94 -7.59 23.98
N ASP A 150 -2.14 -6.34 24.38
CA ASP A 150 -2.48 -5.90 25.73
C ASP A 150 -3.72 -4.99 25.64
N ARG A 151 -4.78 -5.36 26.37
CA ARG A 151 -6.06 -4.62 26.43
C ARG A 151 -6.62 -4.24 25.05
N GLY A 152 -6.69 -5.20 24.13
CA GLY A 152 -7.31 -4.98 22.82
C GLY A 152 -6.43 -4.33 21.78
N SER A 153 -5.15 -4.07 22.08
CA SER A 153 -4.23 -3.50 21.12
C SER A 153 -2.84 -4.12 21.19
N ARG A 154 -2.13 -4.19 20.07
CA ARG A 154 -0.69 -4.47 20.03
C ARG A 154 0.02 -3.32 19.34
N GLN A 155 1.30 -3.18 19.64
CA GLN A 155 2.15 -2.18 18.98
C GLN A 155 3.36 -2.85 18.37
N GLY A 156 3.95 -2.21 17.37
CA GLY A 156 5.21 -2.66 16.80
C GLY A 156 5.99 -1.53 16.15
N ASP A 157 7.29 -1.70 16.13
CA ASP A 157 8.26 -0.81 15.53
C ASP A 157 9.02 -1.55 14.44
N CYS A 158 8.96 -1.05 13.22
CA CYS A 158 9.66 -1.59 12.06
C CYS A 158 10.67 -0.58 11.52
N GLY A 159 11.79 -1.07 11.00
CA GLY A 159 12.77 -0.26 10.29
C GLY A 159 12.77 -0.55 8.79
N PHE A 160 13.02 0.48 7.98
CA PHE A 160 13.14 0.36 6.52
C PHE A 160 14.05 1.46 5.97
N THR A 161 14.62 1.23 4.79
CA THR A 161 15.42 2.25 4.10
C THR A 161 14.49 3.26 3.43
N CYS A 162 14.61 4.52 3.81
CA CYS A 162 14.02 5.66 3.12
C CYS A 162 15.11 6.72 2.86
#